data_AF-A0A366HEC0-F1
#
_entry.id   AF-A0A366HEC0-F1
#
_cell.length_a   1.000
_cell.length_b   1.000
_cell.length_c   1.000
_cell.angle_alpha   90.00
_cell.angle_beta   90.00
_cell.angle_gamma   90.00
#
_symmetry.space_group_name_H-M   'P 1'
#
loop_
_entity.id
_entity.type
_entity.pdbx_description
1 polymer ?
#
loop_
_entity_poly.entity_id
_entity_poly.type
_entity_poly.pdbx_seq_one_letter_code
_entity_poly.pdbx_strand_id
1 'polypeptide(L)'
;MAKSLLCCMNTGFPTVAGVKNRKPGWTESRGVQTLLFYVLIFVNVPEKAVCIAQNLLPYCGFSRTISIMMTKVLFVCMGNICRSPSAEGVFRHLIDEAGLSGVVEVDSAATHNFHIGEAPDARAQAAARKRGYDISACVARQITADDFREFDFILVMDWENLSALQQQCPKIYQHKLMLLMRFANEFEEATVPEPYYGGPEGFAKVLDYLEDSCQGVLEVVRKRATQYQAA
;
A
#
# COMPACT_ATOMS: atom_id res chain seq x y z
N MET A 1 -40.48 45.42 -40.10
CA MET A 1 -40.29 44.50 -41.25
C MET A 1 -40.83 43.13 -40.85
N ALA A 2 -41.59 42.51 -41.75
CA ALA A 2 -42.32 41.25 -41.62
C ALA A 2 -41.37 40.03 -41.46
N LYS A 3 -41.74 38.85 -40.92
CA LYS A 3 -42.77 37.85 -41.32
C LYS A 3 -42.83 36.77 -40.20
N SER A 4 -44.01 36.35 -39.72
CA SER A 4 -44.79 35.14 -40.09
C SER A 4 -44.16 33.79 -39.69
N LEU A 5 -44.77 33.07 -38.74
CA LEU A 5 -45.63 31.85 -38.93
C LEU A 5 -44.84 30.57 -39.24
N LEU A 6 -44.99 29.51 -38.44
CA LEU A 6 -45.88 28.37 -38.77
C LEU A 6 -45.89 27.29 -37.66
N CYS A 7 -47.11 26.90 -37.28
CA CYS A 7 -47.50 25.69 -36.58
C CYS A 7 -47.51 24.51 -37.57
N CYS A 8 -47.17 23.28 -37.16
CA CYS A 8 -47.83 22.09 -37.71
C CYS A 8 -47.62 20.84 -36.84
N MET A 9 -48.74 20.13 -36.68
CA MET A 9 -48.95 18.83 -36.07
C MET A 9 -48.43 17.69 -36.96
N ASN A 10 -48.11 16.53 -36.36
CA ASN A 10 -48.38 15.17 -36.88
C ASN A 10 -47.89 14.16 -35.81
N THR A 11 -48.76 13.50 -35.04
CA THR A 11 -49.54 12.27 -35.33
C THR A 11 -48.70 11.07 -35.78
N GLY A 12 -48.76 9.98 -34.99
CA GLY A 12 -48.17 8.69 -35.37
C GLY A 12 -48.39 7.58 -34.34
N PHE A 13 -49.65 7.30 -33.98
CA PHE A 13 -50.03 5.99 -33.43
C PHE A 13 -50.35 5.05 -34.61
N PRO A 14 -49.98 3.76 -34.53
CA PRO A 14 -50.69 2.70 -35.23
C PRO A 14 -51.62 1.91 -34.30
N THR A 15 -52.68 1.43 -34.91
CA THR A 15 -53.93 0.86 -34.43
C THR A 15 -53.91 -0.67 -34.25
N VAL A 16 -54.56 -1.14 -33.18
CA VAL A 16 -55.60 -2.20 -33.04
C VAL A 16 -55.51 -3.53 -33.84
N ALA A 17 -55.49 -4.65 -33.10
CA ALA A 17 -56.31 -5.88 -33.28
C ALA A 17 -56.04 -6.79 -32.04
N GLY A 18 -56.95 -7.43 -31.32
CA GLY A 18 -58.33 -7.86 -31.55
C GLY A 18 -58.43 -9.35 -31.18
N VAL A 19 -58.73 -9.73 -29.92
CA VAL A 19 -59.15 -11.10 -29.55
C VAL A 19 -60.21 -11.06 -28.43
N LYS A 20 -61.19 -11.95 -28.60
CA LYS A 20 -62.55 -11.97 -28.06
C LYS A 20 -62.66 -12.36 -26.58
N ASN A 21 -63.71 -11.82 -25.97
CA ASN A 21 -64.30 -12.16 -24.67
C ASN A 21 -64.57 -13.66 -24.46
N ARG A 22 -64.19 -14.18 -23.29
CA ARG A 22 -64.96 -15.17 -22.51
C ARG A 22 -64.93 -14.77 -21.03
N LYS A 23 -66.11 -14.53 -20.45
CA LYS A 23 -66.43 -14.50 -19.00
C LYS A 23 -67.29 -15.76 -18.71
N PRO A 24 -67.47 -16.27 -17.47
CA PRO A 24 -67.53 -15.50 -16.21
C PRO A 24 -66.91 -16.16 -14.96
N GLY A 25 -66.78 -15.34 -13.91
CA GLY A 25 -66.48 -15.78 -12.54
C GLY A 25 -66.20 -14.58 -11.65
N TRP A 26 -67.25 -13.99 -11.06
CA TRP A 26 -67.18 -12.95 -10.03
C TRP A 26 -66.75 -13.60 -8.70
N THR A 27 -65.80 -13.04 -7.94
CA THR A 27 -66.03 -12.17 -6.76
C THR A 27 -64.63 -11.73 -6.27
N GLU A 28 -64.26 -10.44 -6.30
CA GLU A 28 -64.30 -9.47 -5.19
C GLU A 28 -63.38 -9.92 -4.00
N SER A 29 -62.27 -9.29 -3.62
CA SER A 29 -61.96 -7.86 -3.48
C SER A 29 -60.44 -7.60 -3.30
N ARG A 30 -60.00 -6.51 -3.92
CA ARG A 30 -58.92 -5.52 -3.61
C ARG A 30 -58.05 -5.78 -2.36
N GLY A 31 -56.72 -5.59 -2.38
CA GLY A 31 -55.88 -5.03 -3.42
C GLY A 31 -54.43 -4.78 -2.99
N VAL A 32 -53.66 -4.37 -4.01
CA VAL A 32 -52.41 -3.59 -3.99
C VAL A 32 -51.11 -4.32 -3.62
N GLN A 33 -50.57 -5.04 -4.61
CA GLN A 33 -49.12 -5.12 -4.84
C GLN A 33 -48.66 -3.78 -5.43
N THR A 34 -47.78 -3.06 -4.73
CA THR A 34 -47.04 -1.93 -5.31
C THR A 34 -45.59 -2.33 -5.51
N LEU A 35 -45.14 -2.09 -6.74
CA LEU A 35 -43.83 -2.35 -7.30
C LEU A 35 -42.68 -1.75 -6.48
N LEU A 36 -41.54 -2.45 -6.56
CA LEU A 36 -40.20 -1.93 -6.36
C LEU A 36 -40.03 -0.55 -7.04
N PHE A 37 -39.71 0.46 -6.23
CA PHE A 37 -39.00 1.65 -6.68
C PHE A 37 -37.58 1.58 -6.12
N TYR A 38 -36.62 1.27 -6.99
CA TYR A 38 -35.20 1.52 -6.73
C TYR A 38 -34.99 3.04 -6.73
N VAL A 39 -34.68 3.61 -5.56
CA VAL A 39 -34.14 4.96 -5.45
C VAL A 39 -32.64 4.82 -5.17
N LEU A 40 -31.84 5.08 -6.19
CA LEU A 40 -30.41 5.34 -6.07
C LEU A 40 -30.25 6.67 -5.31
N ILE A 41 -29.94 6.60 -4.02
CA ILE A 41 -29.47 7.76 -3.26
C ILE A 41 -27.95 7.70 -3.23
N PHE A 42 -27.32 8.55 -4.05
CA PHE A 42 -25.95 9.01 -3.82
C PHE A 42 -25.92 9.77 -2.49
N VAL A 43 -25.40 9.16 -1.43
CA VAL A 43 -25.00 9.88 -0.22
C VAL A 43 -23.49 10.07 -0.27
N ASN A 44 -23.13 11.33 -0.50
CA ASN A 44 -21.82 11.92 -0.31
C ASN A 44 -21.38 11.70 1.15
N VAL A 45 -20.28 10.99 1.39
CA VAL A 45 -19.74 10.73 2.74
C VAL A 45 -18.74 11.82 3.09
N PRO A 46 -19.04 12.76 4.01
CA PRO A 46 -17.99 13.48 4.70
C PRO A 46 -17.48 12.61 5.86
N GLU A 47 -16.16 12.64 6.04
CA GLU A 47 -15.45 12.01 7.14
C GLU A 47 -16.06 12.34 8.52
N LYS A 48 -15.91 11.38 9.45
CA LYS A 48 -16.20 11.44 10.90
C LYS A 48 -17.62 11.07 11.31
N ALA A 49 -17.86 9.77 11.44
CA ALA A 49 -18.85 9.22 12.38
C ALA A 49 -18.27 7.98 13.07
N VAL A 50 -17.69 8.20 14.25
CA VAL A 50 -17.45 7.14 15.23
C VAL A 50 -18.82 6.75 15.79
N CYS A 51 -19.37 5.63 15.33
CA CYS A 51 -20.60 5.08 15.86
C CYS A 51 -20.35 4.44 17.24
N ILE A 52 -20.66 5.16 18.31
CA ILE A 52 -20.94 4.57 19.62
C ILE A 52 -22.38 4.06 19.57
N ALA A 53 -22.54 2.78 19.18
CA ALA A 53 -23.79 2.06 19.33
C ALA A 53 -23.56 0.92 20.35
N GLN A 54 -23.69 1.26 21.63
CA GLN A 54 -23.85 0.26 22.68
C GLN A 54 -25.34 -0.05 22.85
N ASN A 55 -25.64 -1.35 22.83
CA ASN A 55 -26.83 -1.99 23.36
C ASN A 55 -28.15 -1.70 22.64
N LEU A 56 -28.50 -2.57 21.70
CA LEU A 56 -29.61 -3.51 21.86
C LEU A 56 -29.64 -4.42 20.62
N LEU A 57 -29.33 -5.71 20.81
CA LEU A 57 -29.80 -6.89 20.06
C LEU A 57 -28.83 -8.05 20.36
N PRO A 58 -29.28 -9.18 20.95
CA PRO A 58 -28.52 -10.41 20.92
C PRO A 58 -28.62 -11.01 19.50
N TYR A 59 -27.66 -11.82 19.08
CA TYR A 59 -27.54 -12.44 17.74
C TYR A 59 -26.87 -11.60 16.64
N CYS A 60 -25.55 -11.45 16.73
CA CYS A 60 -24.63 -11.87 15.66
C CYS A 60 -23.19 -11.74 16.19
N GLY A 61 -22.66 -12.81 16.78
CA GLY A 61 -21.29 -12.87 17.29
C GLY A 61 -20.29 -13.06 16.16
N PHE A 62 -20.08 -12.03 15.33
CA PHE A 62 -18.93 -11.95 14.45
C PHE A 62 -18.24 -10.62 14.66
N SER A 63 -17.60 -10.46 15.83
CA SER A 63 -16.50 -9.51 15.95
C SER A 63 -15.36 -10.06 15.10
N ARG A 64 -15.38 -9.75 13.80
CA ARG A 64 -14.20 -9.89 12.95
C ARG A 64 -13.26 -8.80 13.45
N THR A 65 -12.43 -9.10 14.45
CA THR A 65 -11.20 -8.34 14.63
C THR A 65 -10.48 -8.50 13.30
N ILE A 66 -10.57 -7.48 12.44
CA ILE A 66 -9.75 -7.42 11.25
C ILE A 66 -8.35 -7.29 11.82
N SER A 67 -7.66 -8.43 11.95
CA SER A 67 -6.22 -8.42 12.19
C SER A 67 -5.63 -7.84 10.93
N ILE A 68 -5.45 -6.52 10.92
CA ILE A 68 -4.79 -5.80 9.83
C ILE A 68 -3.39 -6.42 9.78
N MET A 69 -3.15 -7.30 8.82
CA MET A 69 -1.85 -7.92 8.66
C MET A 69 -0.91 -6.86 8.11
N MET A 70 -0.10 -6.31 9.01
CA MET A 70 0.88 -5.29 8.70
C MET A 70 2.02 -5.94 7.93
N THR A 71 2.34 -5.40 6.75
CA THR A 71 3.47 -5.88 5.95
C THR A 71 4.74 -5.28 6.50
N LYS A 72 5.72 -6.12 6.87
CA LYS A 72 6.96 -5.64 7.50
C LYS A 72 8.16 -5.72 6.54
N VAL A 73 8.85 -4.60 6.34
CA VAL A 73 10.03 -4.49 5.46
C VAL A 73 11.26 -4.10 6.26
N LEU A 74 12.33 -4.90 6.17
CA LEU A 74 13.62 -4.65 6.81
C LEU A 74 14.69 -4.37 5.77
N PHE A 75 15.35 -3.21 5.85
CA PHE A 75 16.52 -2.91 5.04
C PHE A 75 17.80 -3.28 5.80
N VAL A 76 18.73 -3.97 5.14
CA VAL A 76 19.95 -4.45 5.81
C VAL A 76 21.20 -4.07 5.03
N CYS A 77 22.13 -3.39 5.70
CA CYS A 77 23.48 -3.16 5.20
C CYS A 77 24.55 -3.64 6.20
N MET A 78 25.82 -3.39 5.91
CA MET A 78 26.92 -3.86 6.78
C MET A 78 26.87 -3.26 8.19
N GLY A 79 26.87 -1.92 8.29
CA GLY A 79 27.01 -1.22 9.58
C GLY A 79 25.77 -0.45 10.05
N ASN A 80 24.68 -0.44 9.28
CA ASN A 80 23.43 0.26 9.62
C ASN A 80 23.55 1.76 9.95
N ILE A 81 24.52 2.45 9.34
CA ILE A 81 24.70 3.90 9.48
C ILE A 81 24.63 4.69 8.18
N CYS A 82 24.75 4.03 7.01
CA CYS A 82 24.75 4.71 5.71
C CYS A 82 23.55 4.29 4.84
N ARG A 83 23.67 3.10 4.22
CA ARG A 83 22.76 2.64 3.16
C ARG A 83 21.37 2.27 3.68
N SER A 84 21.27 1.40 4.68
CA SER A 84 19.97 0.93 5.15
C SER A 84 19.15 1.97 5.92
N PRO A 85 19.71 2.89 6.75
CA PRO A 85 18.92 3.99 7.29
C PRO A 85 18.43 4.95 6.19
N SER A 86 19.25 5.18 5.16
CA SER A 86 18.81 5.97 4.00
C SER A 86 17.64 5.30 3.27
N ALA A 87 17.70 3.97 3.07
CA ALA A 87 16.63 3.22 2.44
C ALA A 87 15.34 3.24 3.28
N GLU A 88 15.47 3.10 4.60
CA GLU A 88 14.37 3.23 5.55
C GLU A 88 13.72 4.62 5.48
N GLY A 89 14.52 5.69 5.43
CA GLY A 89 14.02 7.06 5.28
C GLY A 89 13.29 7.32 3.97
N VAL A 90 13.86 6.87 2.85
CA VAL A 90 13.24 6.95 1.52
C VAL A 90 11.94 6.17 1.49
N PHE A 91 11.96 4.90 1.93
CA PHE A 91 10.78 4.05 1.89
C PHE A 91 9.68 4.51 2.83
N ARG A 92 10.03 5.00 4.03
CA ARG A 92 9.08 5.63 4.97
C ARG A 92 8.36 6.80 4.32
N HIS A 93 9.10 7.68 3.65
CA HIS A 93 8.51 8.80 2.93
C HIS A 93 7.52 8.31 1.85
N LEU A 94 7.93 7.33 1.05
CA LEU A 94 7.08 6.76 -0.01
C LEU A 94 5.80 6.09 0.52
N ILE A 95 5.86 5.36 1.64
CA ILE A 95 4.65 4.76 2.23
C ILE A 95 3.72 5.82 2.84
N ASP A 96 4.27 6.91 3.37
CA ASP A 96 3.51 8.04 3.89
C ASP A 96 2.77 8.76 2.76
N GLU A 97 3.46 9.08 1.67
CA GLU A 97 2.84 9.68 0.47
C GLU A 97 1.78 8.78 -0.16
N ALA A 98 1.97 7.45 -0.11
CA ALA A 98 1.01 6.48 -0.62
C ALA A 98 -0.17 6.19 0.35
N GLY A 99 -0.16 6.76 1.56
CA GLY A 99 -1.19 6.50 2.58
C GLY A 99 -1.19 5.08 3.14
N LEU A 100 -0.02 4.41 3.14
CA LEU A 100 0.15 3.02 3.55
C LEU A 100 0.77 2.85 4.95
N SER A 101 1.08 3.93 5.66
CA SER A 101 1.73 3.90 6.98
C SER A 101 0.96 3.12 8.05
N GLY A 102 -0.36 2.97 7.90
CA GLY A 102 -1.20 2.17 8.81
C GLY A 102 -1.13 0.66 8.57
N VAL A 103 -0.54 0.21 7.45
CA VAL A 103 -0.52 -1.20 7.03
C VAL A 103 0.87 -1.70 6.62
N VAL A 104 1.88 -0.82 6.61
CA VAL A 104 3.28 -1.15 6.32
C VAL A 104 4.16 -0.65 7.45
N GLU A 105 5.01 -1.54 7.96
CA GLU A 105 6.05 -1.23 8.95
C GLU A 105 7.41 -1.33 8.26
N VAL A 106 8.29 -0.38 8.54
CA VAL A 106 9.64 -0.31 7.98
C VAL A 106 10.67 -0.13 9.08
N ASP A 107 11.77 -0.85 8.98
CA ASP A 107 12.92 -0.75 9.87
C ASP A 107 14.23 -1.02 9.11
N SER A 108 15.38 -0.84 9.77
CA SER A 108 16.68 -1.22 9.22
C SER A 108 17.61 -1.86 10.25
N ALA A 109 18.57 -2.66 9.78
CA ALA A 109 19.51 -3.38 10.62
C ALA A 109 20.89 -3.57 9.98
N ALA A 110 21.85 -3.99 10.81
CA ALA A 110 23.22 -4.28 10.44
C ALA A 110 23.47 -5.78 10.38
N THR A 111 24.31 -6.22 9.44
CA THR A 111 24.89 -7.58 9.49
C THR A 111 26.02 -7.67 10.53
N HIS A 112 26.75 -6.56 10.74
CA HIS A 112 27.89 -6.47 11.66
C HIS A 112 27.58 -5.52 12.82
N ASN A 113 28.29 -5.66 13.94
CA ASN A 113 28.03 -4.95 15.19
C ASN A 113 28.97 -3.76 15.46
N PHE A 114 29.56 -3.16 14.42
CA PHE A 114 30.56 -2.11 14.57
C PHE A 114 30.00 -0.80 15.15
N HIS A 115 28.75 -0.47 14.83
CA HIS A 115 28.16 0.85 15.10
C HIS A 115 26.89 0.78 15.96
N ILE A 116 26.68 -0.30 16.72
CA ILE A 116 25.41 -0.49 17.44
C ILE A 116 25.17 0.64 18.45
N GLY A 117 23.99 1.25 18.38
CA GLY A 117 23.57 2.40 19.19
C GLY A 117 23.97 3.76 18.59
N GLU A 118 24.72 3.79 17.50
CA GLU A 118 25.09 5.04 16.83
C GLU A 118 23.96 5.58 15.94
N ALA A 119 23.93 6.90 15.77
CA ALA A 119 23.10 7.55 14.77
C ALA A 119 23.69 7.34 13.35
N PRO A 120 22.90 7.54 12.27
CA PRO A 120 23.42 7.43 10.92
C PRO A 120 24.58 8.38 10.64
N ASP A 121 25.47 8.00 9.72
CA ASP A 121 26.62 8.78 9.30
C ASP A 121 26.17 10.21 8.91
N ALA A 122 26.87 11.21 9.43
CA ALA A 122 26.50 12.61 9.24
C ALA A 122 26.42 13.02 7.75
N ARG A 123 27.21 12.39 6.88
CA ARG A 123 27.18 12.62 5.42
C ARG A 123 25.96 11.97 4.79
N ALA A 124 25.57 10.76 5.24
CA ALA A 124 24.33 10.13 4.83
C ALA A 124 23.12 10.98 5.25
N GLN A 125 23.09 11.45 6.50
CA GLN A 125 22.05 12.38 6.96
C GLN A 125 22.00 13.66 6.13
N ALA A 126 23.16 14.25 5.81
CA ALA A 126 23.23 15.46 5.01
C ALA A 126 22.73 15.25 3.57
N ALA A 127 23.05 14.11 2.95
CA ALA A 127 22.55 13.75 1.62
C ALA A 127 21.05 13.48 1.64
N ALA A 128 20.55 12.71 2.60
CA ALA A 128 19.13 12.41 2.78
C ALA A 128 18.30 13.68 2.99
N ARG A 129 18.75 14.57 3.90
CA ARG A 129 18.07 15.85 4.16
C ARG A 129 18.00 16.76 2.93
N LYS A 130 19.02 16.75 2.07
CA LYS A 130 18.98 17.52 0.81
C LYS A 130 17.87 17.05 -0.14
N ARG A 131 17.44 15.80 -0.03
CA ARG A 131 16.34 15.22 -0.81
C ARG A 131 15.00 15.17 -0.06
N GLY A 132 14.95 15.73 1.15
CA GLY A 132 13.71 15.80 1.95
C GLY A 132 13.48 14.62 2.90
N TYR A 133 14.46 13.72 3.07
CA TYR A 133 14.35 12.58 3.97
C TYR A 133 15.03 12.86 5.32
N ASP A 134 14.35 12.52 6.41
CA ASP A 134 14.93 12.53 7.75
C ASP A 134 15.22 11.11 8.24
N ILE A 135 16.49 10.83 8.48
CA ILE A 135 16.97 9.56 9.03
C ILE A 135 17.60 9.74 10.41
N SER A 136 17.59 10.96 10.98
CA SER A 136 18.30 11.28 12.22
C SER A 136 17.79 10.51 13.45
N ALA A 137 16.56 10.01 13.39
CA ALA A 137 15.93 9.19 14.42
C ALA A 137 16.29 7.69 14.32
N CYS A 138 16.91 7.24 13.23
CA CYS A 138 17.34 5.85 13.11
C CYS A 138 18.47 5.59 14.12
N VAL A 139 18.52 4.38 14.66
CA VAL A 139 19.59 3.96 15.58
C VAL A 139 20.13 2.63 15.10
N ALA A 140 21.45 2.59 14.91
CA ALA A 140 22.09 1.40 14.38
C ALA A 140 21.87 0.19 15.31
N ARG A 141 21.31 -0.89 14.77
CA ARG A 141 21.06 -2.14 15.49
C ARG A 141 21.51 -3.35 14.67
N GLN A 142 21.89 -4.43 15.34
CA GLN A 142 22.21 -5.68 14.63
C GLN A 142 20.91 -6.43 14.32
N ILE A 143 20.91 -7.14 13.19
CA ILE A 143 19.85 -8.10 12.89
C ILE A 143 19.84 -9.24 13.92
N THR A 144 18.65 -9.72 14.23
CA THR A 144 18.38 -10.75 15.24
C THR A 144 17.69 -11.97 14.62
N ALA A 145 17.59 -13.06 15.39
CA ALA A 145 16.85 -14.25 14.95
C ALA A 145 15.34 -13.99 14.81
N ASP A 146 14.78 -13.08 15.61
CA ASP A 146 13.39 -12.69 15.55
C ASP A 146 13.08 -11.89 14.28
N ASP A 147 14.02 -11.07 13.79
CA ASP A 147 13.86 -10.32 12.54
C ASP A 147 13.54 -11.26 11.34
N PHE A 148 14.22 -12.40 11.23
CA PHE A 148 13.94 -13.38 10.16
C PHE A 148 12.52 -13.96 10.23
N ARG A 149 11.97 -14.06 11.44
CA ARG A 149 10.61 -14.56 11.68
C ARG A 149 9.58 -13.48 11.36
N GLU A 150 9.79 -12.27 11.87
CA GLU A 150 8.80 -11.20 11.90
C GLU A 150 8.70 -10.42 10.59
N PHE A 151 9.82 -10.16 9.92
CA PHE A 151 9.80 -9.38 8.69
C PHE A 151 9.35 -10.23 7.50
N ASP A 152 8.55 -9.63 6.62
CA ASP A 152 8.09 -10.27 5.39
C ASP A 152 9.13 -10.17 4.28
N PHE A 153 9.78 -9.01 4.20
CA PHE A 153 10.79 -8.68 3.22
C PHE A 153 12.06 -8.26 3.94
N ILE A 154 13.18 -8.92 3.63
CA ILE A 154 14.50 -8.55 4.15
C ILE A 154 15.37 -8.20 2.96
N LEU A 155 15.54 -6.89 2.75
CA LEU A 155 16.11 -6.29 1.56
C LEU A 155 17.56 -5.88 1.83
N VAL A 156 18.49 -6.58 1.20
CA VAL A 156 19.93 -6.41 1.41
C VAL A 156 20.57 -5.54 0.34
N MET A 157 21.58 -4.76 0.74
CA MET A 157 22.22 -3.78 -0.15
C MET A 157 23.20 -4.40 -1.14
N ASP A 158 23.93 -5.44 -0.75
CA ASP A 158 24.97 -6.06 -1.57
C ASP A 158 25.08 -7.58 -1.36
N TRP A 159 25.93 -8.22 -2.16
CA TRP A 159 26.17 -9.67 -2.11
C TRP A 159 26.84 -10.14 -0.81
N GLU A 160 27.69 -9.31 -0.20
CA GLU A 160 28.36 -9.66 1.06
C GLU A 160 27.35 -9.71 2.20
N ASN A 161 26.43 -8.74 2.24
CA ASN A 161 25.33 -8.70 3.19
C ASN A 161 24.39 -9.88 2.98
N LEU A 162 24.05 -10.20 1.72
CA LEU A 162 23.24 -11.38 1.41
C LEU A 162 23.90 -12.67 1.91
N SER A 163 25.17 -12.88 1.61
CA SER A 163 25.93 -14.06 2.03
C SER A 163 26.00 -14.17 3.55
N ALA A 164 26.30 -13.05 4.24
CA ALA A 164 26.33 -13.00 5.69
C ALA A 164 24.97 -13.37 6.32
N LEU A 165 23.88 -12.84 5.77
CA LEU A 165 22.54 -13.20 6.24
C LEU A 165 22.17 -14.64 5.93
N GLN A 166 22.55 -15.19 4.77
CA GLN A 166 22.27 -16.60 4.44
C GLN A 166 22.96 -17.58 5.39
N GLN A 167 24.13 -17.22 5.93
CA GLN A 167 24.84 -18.02 6.93
C GLN A 167 24.14 -17.99 8.31
N GLN A 168 23.51 -16.86 8.65
CA GLN A 168 22.84 -16.66 9.95
C GLN A 168 21.36 -17.07 9.93
N CYS A 169 20.71 -16.96 8.78
CA CYS A 169 19.27 -17.13 8.62
C CYS A 169 18.87 -18.62 8.57
N PRO A 170 17.93 -19.06 9.43
CA PRO A 170 17.35 -20.40 9.33
C PRO A 170 16.79 -20.68 7.94
N LYS A 171 17.04 -21.88 7.39
CA LYS A 171 16.63 -22.26 6.02
C LYS A 171 15.16 -21.96 5.69
N ILE A 172 14.27 -22.11 6.66
CA ILE A 172 12.83 -21.84 6.51
C ILE A 172 12.51 -20.38 6.16
N TYR A 173 13.36 -19.43 6.52
CA TYR A 173 13.14 -17.99 6.30
C TYR A 173 14.01 -17.40 5.18
N GLN A 174 14.94 -18.18 4.60
CA GLN A 174 15.86 -17.68 3.57
C GLN A 174 15.16 -17.16 2.31
N HIS A 175 13.93 -17.62 2.03
CA HIS A 175 13.12 -17.14 0.92
C HIS A 175 12.74 -15.64 1.02
N LYS A 176 12.86 -15.04 2.21
CA LYS A 176 12.58 -13.62 2.47
C LYS A 176 13.76 -12.69 2.13
N LEU A 177 14.96 -13.26 1.97
CA LEU A 177 16.19 -12.51 1.72
C LEU A 177 16.32 -12.18 0.23
N MET A 178 16.39 -10.89 -0.12
CA MET A 178 16.51 -10.45 -1.51
C MET A 178 17.38 -9.21 -1.62
N LEU A 179 18.16 -9.09 -2.70
CA LEU A 179 18.83 -7.83 -3.02
C LEU A 179 17.79 -6.75 -3.32
N LEU A 180 18.00 -5.56 -2.74
CA LEU A 180 17.11 -4.42 -2.94
C LEU A 180 17.03 -4.02 -4.41
N MET A 181 18.16 -4.00 -5.12
CA MET A 181 18.19 -3.60 -6.53
C MET A 181 17.42 -4.55 -7.48
N ARG A 182 16.95 -5.72 -7.01
CA ARG A 182 16.00 -6.53 -7.81
C ARG A 182 14.67 -5.84 -8.05
N PHE A 183 14.37 -4.79 -7.30
CA PHE A 183 13.16 -3.99 -7.40
C PHE A 183 13.40 -2.65 -8.12
N ALA A 184 14.62 -2.40 -8.61
CA ALA A 184 14.93 -1.22 -9.43
C ALA A 184 14.22 -1.30 -10.79
N ASN A 185 13.75 -0.18 -11.31
CA ASN A 185 13.08 -0.06 -12.61
C ASN A 185 13.96 0.63 -13.65
N GLU A 186 14.79 1.58 -13.23
CA GLU A 186 15.61 2.42 -14.10
C GLU A 186 17.07 1.96 -14.13
N PHE A 187 17.58 1.45 -13.01
CA PHE A 187 18.96 1.00 -12.86
C PHE A 187 19.12 -0.52 -13.05
N GLU A 188 20.19 -0.94 -13.73
CA GLU A 188 20.49 -2.36 -14.00
C GLU A 188 21.51 -2.96 -13.02
N GLU A 189 22.07 -2.15 -12.13
CA GLU A 189 23.06 -2.57 -11.15
C GLU A 189 22.48 -3.57 -10.15
N ALA A 190 23.24 -4.62 -9.83
CA ALA A 190 22.76 -5.66 -8.93
C ALA A 190 22.79 -5.26 -7.44
N THR A 191 23.54 -4.22 -7.07
CA THR A 191 23.85 -3.88 -5.67
C THR A 191 23.96 -2.38 -5.45
N VAL A 192 23.66 -1.93 -4.23
CA VAL A 192 23.89 -0.56 -3.77
C VAL A 192 25.35 -0.41 -3.29
N PRO A 193 26.16 0.43 -3.94
CA PRO A 193 27.59 0.57 -3.65
C PRO A 193 27.81 1.19 -2.26
N GLU A 194 28.94 0.89 -1.62
CA GLU A 194 29.30 1.50 -0.34
C GLU A 194 29.78 2.96 -0.56
N PRO A 195 29.10 3.97 0.01
CA PRO A 195 29.41 5.37 -0.25
C PRO A 195 30.63 5.90 0.53
N TYR A 196 31.12 5.18 1.54
CA TYR A 196 32.04 5.70 2.55
C TYR A 196 33.30 6.39 1.99
N TYR A 197 33.83 5.88 0.88
CA TYR A 197 35.04 6.38 0.21
C TYR A 197 34.75 7.29 -1.01
N GLY A 198 33.48 7.47 -1.40
CA GLY A 198 33.07 8.20 -2.61
C GLY A 198 32.81 9.70 -2.42
N GLY A 199 33.06 10.24 -1.22
CA GLY A 199 32.73 11.63 -0.90
C GLY A 199 31.22 11.93 -1.06
N PRO A 200 30.83 13.21 -1.22
CA PRO A 200 29.42 13.60 -1.35
C PRO A 200 28.67 12.96 -2.52
N GLU A 201 29.34 12.74 -3.65
CA GLU A 201 28.75 12.12 -4.84
C GLU A 201 28.40 10.65 -4.61
N GLY A 202 29.19 9.93 -3.82
CA GLY A 202 28.89 8.56 -3.43
C GLY A 202 27.54 8.44 -2.70
N PHE A 203 27.25 9.35 -1.78
CA PHE A 203 25.95 9.35 -1.06
C PHE A 203 24.78 9.75 -1.96
N ALA A 204 24.99 10.69 -2.89
CA ALA A 204 23.97 11.06 -3.86
C ALA A 204 23.60 9.87 -4.76
N LYS A 205 24.62 9.17 -5.29
CA LYS A 205 24.43 7.98 -6.12
C LYS A 205 23.70 6.86 -5.40
N VAL A 206 24.03 6.64 -4.11
CA VAL A 206 23.28 5.68 -3.28
C VAL A 206 21.81 6.05 -3.21
N LEU A 207 21.48 7.32 -2.97
CA LEU A 207 20.09 7.76 -2.92
C LEU A 207 19.36 7.56 -4.25
N ASP A 208 20.02 7.75 -5.40
CA ASP A 208 19.41 7.49 -6.72
C ASP A 208 18.95 6.02 -6.83
N TYR A 209 19.82 5.08 -6.44
CA TYR A 209 19.50 3.66 -6.45
C TYR A 209 18.42 3.30 -5.42
N LEU A 210 18.44 3.93 -4.25
CA LEU A 210 17.46 3.68 -3.21
C LEU A 210 16.07 4.20 -3.60
N GLU A 211 15.96 5.38 -4.21
CA GLU A 211 14.70 5.94 -4.69
C GLU A 211 14.05 5.04 -5.75
N ASP A 212 14.80 4.63 -6.77
CA ASP A 212 14.30 3.73 -7.82
C ASP A 212 13.88 2.37 -7.26
N SER A 213 14.75 1.71 -6.50
CA SER A 213 14.44 0.39 -5.94
C SER A 213 13.31 0.42 -4.92
N CYS A 214 13.24 1.45 -4.05
CA CYS A 214 12.15 1.59 -3.08
C CYS A 214 10.80 1.84 -3.77
N GLN A 215 10.79 2.52 -4.93
CA GLN A 215 9.58 2.67 -5.73
C GLN A 215 9.05 1.31 -6.20
N GLY A 216 9.91 0.42 -6.70
CA GLY A 216 9.50 -0.94 -7.07
C GLY A 216 9.06 -1.79 -5.87
N VAL A 217 9.71 -1.65 -4.71
CA VAL A 217 9.27 -2.31 -3.46
C VAL A 217 7.87 -1.83 -3.06
N LEU A 218 7.59 -0.53 -3.16
CA LEU A 218 6.29 0.05 -2.85
C LEU A 218 5.18 -0.58 -3.69
N GLU A 219 5.43 -0.83 -4.98
CA GLU A 219 4.44 -1.47 -5.84
C GLU A 219 4.10 -2.90 -5.40
N VAL A 220 5.11 -3.67 -4.99
CA VAL A 220 4.95 -5.04 -4.50
C VAL A 220 4.19 -5.05 -3.19
N VAL A 221 4.58 -4.19 -2.24
CA VAL A 221 3.93 -4.06 -0.93
C VAL A 221 2.49 -3.59 -1.07
N ARG A 222 2.22 -2.61 -1.93
CA ARG A 222 0.86 -2.12 -2.21
C ARG A 222 -0.05 -3.24 -2.74
N LYS A 223 0.43 -4.05 -3.69
CA LYS A 223 -0.34 -5.21 -4.19
C LYS A 223 -0.66 -6.20 -3.08
N ARG A 224 0.29 -6.46 -2.18
CA ARG A 224 0.10 -7.35 -1.02
C ARG A 224 -0.89 -6.77 -0.01
N ALA A 225 -0.79 -5.47 0.31
CA ALA A 225 -1.70 -4.79 1.22
C ALA A 225 -3.15 -4.78 0.70
N THR A 226 -3.36 -4.50 -0.59
CA THR A 226 -4.69 -4.53 -1.20
C THR A 226 -5.29 -5.94 -1.22
N GLN A 227 -4.46 -6.99 -1.45
CA GLN A 227 -4.93 -8.38 -1.38
C GLN A 227 -5.48 -8.73 0.01
N TYR A 228 -4.88 -8.22 1.08
CA TYR A 228 -5.40 -8.44 2.44
C TYR A 228 -6.65 -7.63 2.77
N GLN A 229 -6.82 -6.44 2.20
CA GLN A 229 -8.06 -5.67 2.35
C GLN A 229 -9.25 -6.30 1.62
N ALA A 230 -8.99 -7.08 0.57
CA ALA A 230 -10.02 -7.72 -0.24
C ALA A 230 -10.50 -9.09 0.29
N ALA A 231 -9.83 -9.68 1.30
CA ALA A 231 -10.12 -11.01 1.86
C ALA A 231 -10.83 -10.96 3.23
#